data_AF-A0A960IJ04-F1
#
_entry.id   AF-A0A960IJ04-F1
#
_cell.length_a   1.000
_cell.length_b   1.000
_cell.length_c   1.000
_cell.angle_alpha   90.00
_cell.angle_beta   90.00
_cell.angle_gamma   90.00
#
_symmetry.space_group_name_H-M   'P 1'
#
loop_
_entity.id
_entity.type
_entity.pdbx_description
1 polymer ?
#
loop_
_entity_poly.entity_id
_entity_poly.type
_entity_poly.pdbx_seq_one_letter_code
_entity_poly.pdbx_strand_id
1 'polypeptide(L)'
;MGWSAYEVLGVPEDASPEAVKAAFLAAARIHHPNNATSGDAEMMAAISEAREVLSDPERRRLHDVHLASQRSAGDASVEPDSGQRQPKPEKAHRTDSGEGLAGGAAPHGGTAAPAWSRVSSSVDDRTIRVFVSSTFRDMAAERDVLVGQVFPKLRQVCAERAVTFTEIDLRWGLTDEQVAEGEVLSICLEEIWRCRPYFIGVLGERYGWVPREITPEVLEHHEWLLSHRGTTSVTELEILYGVLNNPEMENHAFFYLRDPAYLSSDRFLADTADRVTDRVLFAEAATAAEIEAVGAEQATAAAATRRRKLTELKE
;
A
#
# COMPACT_ATOMS: atom_id res chain seq x y z
N MET A 1 2.36 -6.46 12.49
CA MET A 1 0.88 -6.34 12.52
C MET A 1 0.60 -4.93 12.95
N GLY A 2 0.04 -4.12 12.06
CA GLY A 2 -0.25 -2.72 12.34
C GLY A 2 -1.46 -2.63 13.25
N TRP A 3 -1.51 -1.56 14.04
CA TRP A 3 -2.63 -1.32 14.94
C TRP A 3 -3.81 -0.81 14.12
N SER A 4 -4.96 -1.47 14.25
CA SER A 4 -6.23 -0.96 13.76
C SER A 4 -6.57 0.40 14.39
N ALA A 5 -7.46 1.18 13.76
CA ALA A 5 -7.91 2.44 14.34
C ALA A 5 -8.49 2.27 15.77
N TYR A 6 -9.04 1.09 16.06
CA TYR A 6 -9.52 0.69 17.38
C TYR A 6 -8.37 0.54 18.39
N GLU A 7 -7.29 -0.11 17.99
CA GLU A 7 -6.09 -0.30 18.82
C GLU A 7 -5.33 1.00 19.05
N VAL A 8 -5.21 1.85 18.01
CA VAL A 8 -4.59 3.19 18.12
C VAL A 8 -5.32 4.07 19.15
N LEU A 9 -6.65 4.04 19.18
CA LEU A 9 -7.44 4.76 20.19
C LEU A 9 -7.63 3.96 21.50
N GLY A 10 -7.24 2.69 21.55
CA GLY A 10 -7.44 1.83 22.71
C GLY A 10 -8.92 1.56 23.04
N VAL A 11 -9.77 1.44 22.03
CA VAL A 11 -11.22 1.19 22.16
C VAL A 11 -11.62 -0.12 21.48
N PRO A 12 -12.68 -0.81 21.95
CA PRO A 12 -13.15 -2.03 21.29
C PRO A 12 -13.85 -1.73 19.94
N GLU A 13 -13.95 -2.74 19.06
CA GLU A 13 -14.60 -2.62 17.74
C GLU A 13 -16.08 -2.23 17.82
N ASP A 14 -16.76 -2.50 18.94
CA ASP A 14 -18.15 -2.12 19.21
C ASP A 14 -18.29 -0.78 19.95
N ALA A 15 -17.19 -0.02 20.13
CA ALA A 15 -17.19 1.23 20.88
C ALA A 15 -18.20 2.24 20.32
N SER A 16 -18.94 2.92 21.20
CA SER A 16 -19.87 3.97 20.76
C SER A 16 -19.12 5.22 20.24
N PRO A 17 -19.76 6.08 19.43
CA PRO A 17 -19.15 7.33 18.98
C PRO A 17 -18.66 8.22 20.14
N GLU A 18 -19.36 8.21 21.27
CA GLU A 18 -18.97 8.92 22.49
C GLU A 18 -17.70 8.34 23.09
N ALA A 19 -17.56 7.01 23.11
CA ALA A 19 -16.37 6.32 23.59
C ALA A 19 -15.15 6.62 22.69
N VAL A 20 -15.32 6.58 21.36
CA VAL A 20 -14.29 6.96 20.38
C VAL A 20 -13.83 8.40 20.61
N LYS A 21 -14.78 9.33 20.78
CA LYS A 21 -14.46 10.74 21.06
C LYS A 21 -13.73 10.92 22.40
N ALA A 22 -14.16 10.22 23.44
CA ALA A 22 -13.51 10.29 24.76
C ALA A 22 -12.08 9.74 24.71
N ALA A 23 -11.87 8.62 24.02
CA ALA A 23 -10.56 8.01 23.82
C ALA A 23 -9.61 8.91 23.02
N PHE A 24 -10.09 9.51 21.93
CA PHE A 24 -9.32 10.51 21.18
C PHE A 24 -8.86 11.66 22.07
N LEU A 25 -9.76 12.25 22.87
CA LEU A 25 -9.39 13.37 23.75
C LEU A 25 -8.35 12.96 24.81
N ALA A 26 -8.49 11.74 25.36
CA ALA A 26 -7.54 11.21 26.33
C ALA A 26 -6.15 10.98 25.70
N ALA A 27 -6.11 10.34 24.53
CA ALA A 27 -4.89 10.06 23.79
C ALA A 27 -4.22 11.34 23.29
N ALA A 28 -5.00 12.28 22.72
CA ALA A 28 -4.51 13.57 22.26
C ALA A 28 -3.85 14.36 23.39
N ARG A 29 -4.40 14.36 24.60
CA ARG A 29 -3.79 15.05 25.75
C ARG A 29 -2.41 14.49 26.13
N ILE A 30 -2.20 13.20 25.94
CA ILE A 30 -0.94 12.51 26.23
C ILE A 30 0.07 12.80 25.11
N HIS A 31 -0.33 12.59 23.85
CA HIS A 31 0.56 12.60 22.70
C HIS A 31 0.67 13.96 21.99
N HIS A 32 -0.06 15.00 22.42
CA HIS A 32 0.01 16.32 21.80
C HIS A 32 1.47 16.81 21.71
N PRO A 33 1.92 17.39 20.59
CA PRO A 33 3.31 17.82 20.39
C PRO A 33 3.80 18.88 21.41
N ASN A 34 2.87 19.60 22.03
CA ASN A 34 3.18 20.56 23.11
C ASN A 34 3.37 19.93 24.49
N ASN A 35 3.20 18.61 24.63
CA ASN A 35 3.47 17.90 25.86
C ASN A 35 4.96 17.52 25.93
N ALA A 36 5.71 18.15 26.83
CA ALA A 36 7.17 17.97 26.93
C ALA A 36 7.61 16.59 27.47
N THR A 37 6.69 15.78 27.99
CA THR A 37 7.00 14.48 28.60
C THR A 37 6.58 13.30 27.73
N SER A 38 5.44 13.42 27.05
CA SER A 38 4.85 12.33 26.25
C SER A 38 4.37 12.77 24.87
N GLY A 39 4.73 13.99 24.44
CA GLY A 39 4.40 14.51 23.12
C GLY A 39 5.08 13.70 22.03
N ASP A 40 4.29 13.27 21.06
CA ASP A 40 4.72 12.42 19.96
C ASP A 40 3.91 12.83 18.73
N ALA A 41 4.57 13.54 17.81
CA ALA A 41 3.91 14.10 16.64
C ALA A 41 3.43 13.01 15.67
N GLU A 42 4.11 11.86 15.63
CA GLU A 42 3.75 10.73 14.77
C GLU A 42 2.54 10.01 15.37
N MET A 43 2.59 9.68 16.66
CA MET A 43 1.45 9.08 17.36
C MET A 43 0.22 10.01 17.36
N MET A 44 0.42 11.32 17.46
CA MET A 44 -0.69 12.29 17.37
C MET A 44 -1.32 12.32 15.96
N ALA A 45 -0.54 12.09 14.90
CA ALA A 45 -1.07 11.94 13.55
C ALA A 45 -1.92 10.66 13.43
N ALA A 46 -1.40 9.52 13.92
CA ALA A 46 -2.12 8.25 13.95
C ALA A 46 -3.42 8.33 14.77
N ILE A 47 -3.39 8.96 15.95
CA ILE A 47 -4.58 9.20 16.80
C ILE A 47 -5.63 10.05 16.07
N SER A 48 -5.20 11.04 15.30
CA SER A 48 -6.10 11.92 14.55
C SER A 48 -6.75 11.15 13.40
N GLU A 49 -5.99 10.36 12.66
CA GLU A 49 -6.49 9.50 11.58
C GLU A 49 -7.45 8.42 12.11
N ALA A 50 -7.09 7.73 13.19
CA ALA A 50 -7.94 6.72 13.81
C ALA A 50 -9.30 7.30 14.25
N ARG A 51 -9.29 8.51 14.80
CA ARG A 51 -10.54 9.22 15.15
C ARG A 51 -11.35 9.58 13.91
N GLU A 52 -10.73 10.07 12.84
CA GLU A 52 -11.45 10.37 11.60
C GLU A 52 -12.17 9.14 11.05
N VAL A 53 -11.49 7.99 11.04
CA VAL A 53 -12.05 6.72 10.58
C VAL A 53 -13.21 6.27 11.46
N LEU A 54 -13.04 6.30 12.79
CA LEU A 54 -14.02 5.73 13.72
C LEU A 54 -15.18 6.67 14.06
N SER A 55 -15.06 7.97 13.81
CA SER A 55 -16.11 8.95 14.10
C SER A 55 -17.13 9.12 12.97
N ASP A 56 -16.77 8.77 11.74
CA ASP A 56 -17.69 8.74 10.60
C ASP A 56 -18.30 7.33 10.44
N PRO A 57 -19.63 7.17 10.46
CA PRO A 57 -20.27 5.86 10.37
C PRO A 57 -19.92 5.07 9.10
N GLU A 58 -19.73 5.74 7.97
CA GLU A 58 -19.45 5.08 6.70
C GLU A 58 -17.97 4.73 6.58
N ARG A 59 -17.05 5.62 6.99
CA ARG A 59 -15.61 5.30 7.06
C ARG A 59 -15.34 4.16 8.03
N ARG A 60 -16.03 4.13 9.17
CA ARG A 60 -15.96 3.02 10.14
C ARG A 60 -16.44 1.71 9.52
N ARG A 61 -17.58 1.72 8.82
CA ARG A 61 -18.11 0.54 8.13
C ARG A 61 -17.12 0.00 7.10
N LEU A 62 -16.48 0.86 6.32
CA LEU A 62 -15.48 0.46 5.32
C LEU A 62 -14.22 -0.12 5.98
N HIS A 63 -13.75 0.52 7.05
CA HIS A 63 -12.64 0.01 7.87
C HIS A 63 -12.96 -1.38 8.45
N ASP A 64 -14.18 -1.59 8.97
CA ASP A 64 -14.61 -2.88 9.52
C ASP A 64 -14.67 -3.98 8.45
N VAL A 65 -15.18 -3.66 7.25
CA VAL A 65 -15.19 -4.58 6.11
C VAL A 65 -13.77 -4.98 5.71
N HIS A 66 -12.85 -4.02 5.68
CA HIS A 66 -11.45 -4.27 5.37
C HIS A 66 -10.78 -5.16 6.42
N LEU A 67 -10.97 -4.84 7.71
CA LEU A 67 -10.45 -5.61 8.84
C LEU A 67 -10.95 -7.07 8.81
N ALA A 68 -12.23 -7.27 8.49
CA ALA A 68 -12.83 -8.59 8.32
C ALA A 68 -12.21 -9.36 7.14
N SER A 69 -11.98 -8.69 6.01
CA SER A 69 -11.34 -9.29 4.84
C SER A 69 -9.90 -9.72 5.12
N GLN A 70 -9.12 -8.93 5.87
CA GLN A 70 -7.76 -9.29 6.28
C GLN A 70 -7.74 -10.50 7.21
N ARG A 71 -8.69 -10.58 8.15
CA ARG A 71 -8.85 -11.73 9.06
C ARG A 71 -9.18 -13.01 8.29
N SER A 72 -10.04 -12.92 7.27
CA SER A 72 -10.37 -14.06 6.41
C SER A 72 -9.22 -14.49 5.49
N ALA A 73 -8.36 -13.56 5.07
CA ALA A 73 -7.19 -13.86 4.26
C ALA A 73 -6.05 -14.52 5.08
N GLY A 74 -5.90 -14.17 6.35
CA GLY A 74 -4.93 -14.78 7.26
C GLY A 74 -5.22 -16.25 7.58
N ASP A 75 -6.51 -16.63 7.68
CA ASP A 75 -6.95 -17.98 8.03
C ASP A 75 -6.83 -19.00 6.88
N ALA A 76 -6.61 -18.56 5.63
CA ALA A 76 -6.40 -19.44 4.49
C ALA A 76 -4.99 -20.10 4.47
N SER A 77 -4.14 -19.81 5.44
CA SER A 77 -2.76 -20.31 5.54
C SER A 77 -2.60 -21.52 6.46
N VAL A 78 -3.67 -22.00 7.10
CA VAL A 78 -3.62 -23.19 7.98
C VAL A 78 -4.28 -24.35 7.23
N GLU A 79 -3.45 -25.19 6.60
CA GLU A 79 -3.94 -26.47 6.07
C GLU A 79 -4.59 -27.29 7.20
N PRO A 80 -5.75 -27.91 6.97
CA PRO A 80 -6.32 -28.82 7.95
C PRO A 80 -5.44 -30.07 8.02
N ASP A 81 -4.87 -30.34 9.20
CA ASP A 81 -4.17 -31.58 9.54
C ASP A 81 -5.10 -32.79 9.29
N SER A 82 -5.04 -33.33 8.08
CA SER A 82 -5.73 -34.57 7.74
C SER A 82 -4.90 -35.73 8.30
N GLY A 83 -5.10 -36.01 9.59
CA GLY A 83 -4.61 -37.19 10.25
C GLY A 83 -5.14 -38.47 9.58
N GLN A 84 -4.38 -39.02 8.64
CA GLN A 84 -4.57 -40.38 8.13
C GLN A 84 -3.38 -41.25 8.52
N ARG A 85 -3.59 -42.03 9.60
CA ARG A 85 -2.83 -43.23 9.93
C ARG A 85 -2.72 -44.14 8.71
N GLN A 86 -1.49 -44.36 8.21
CA GLN A 86 -1.21 -45.48 7.32
C GLN A 86 -0.87 -46.75 8.11
N PRO A 87 -1.48 -47.92 7.83
CA PRO A 87 -1.03 -49.18 8.37
C PRO A 87 0.15 -49.72 7.54
N LYS A 88 1.14 -50.27 8.24
CA LYS A 88 2.37 -50.85 7.69
C LYS A 88 2.09 -52.23 7.07
N PRO A 89 2.58 -52.57 5.87
CA PRO A 89 2.61 -53.95 5.44
C PRO A 89 3.99 -54.60 5.62
N GLU A 90 3.91 -55.89 5.87
CA GLU A 90 4.92 -56.84 6.31
C GLU A 90 5.71 -57.42 5.12
N LYS A 91 6.87 -58.01 5.42
CA LYS A 91 7.88 -58.54 4.48
C LYS A 91 7.39 -59.78 3.72
N ALA A 92 7.82 -59.92 2.46
CA ALA A 92 7.98 -61.23 1.81
C ALA A 92 9.15 -61.25 0.82
N HIS A 93 9.96 -62.30 0.91
CA HIS A 93 11.10 -62.69 0.06
C HIS A 93 10.67 -63.20 -1.32
N ARG A 94 11.50 -63.02 -2.38
CA ARG A 94 12.40 -64.04 -2.99
C ARG A 94 13.01 -63.64 -4.35
N THR A 95 14.32 -63.91 -4.48
CA THR A 95 15.16 -64.39 -5.64
C THR A 95 15.07 -63.68 -6.99
N ASP A 96 16.12 -63.00 -7.47
CA ASP A 96 17.40 -63.46 -8.07
C ASP A 96 17.33 -63.75 -9.58
N SER A 97 18.07 -62.96 -10.37
CA SER A 97 19.08 -63.37 -11.38
C SER A 97 19.14 -62.44 -12.62
N GLY A 98 20.37 -62.10 -13.05
CA GLY A 98 20.69 -61.91 -14.47
C GLY A 98 21.22 -60.56 -14.97
N GLU A 99 22.51 -60.31 -14.73
CA GLU A 99 23.58 -59.74 -15.58
C GLU A 99 23.27 -58.86 -16.84
N GLY A 100 24.06 -57.78 -17.01
CA GLY A 100 24.21 -57.07 -18.30
C GLY A 100 25.06 -55.79 -18.25
N LEU A 101 26.25 -55.84 -18.85
CA LEU A 101 27.36 -54.88 -18.76
C LEU A 101 27.23 -53.50 -19.48
N ALA A 102 28.00 -52.55 -18.94
CA ALA A 102 28.90 -51.56 -19.60
C ALA A 102 28.39 -50.20 -20.15
N GLY A 103 28.91 -49.13 -19.53
CA GLY A 103 29.84 -48.20 -20.18
C GLY A 103 29.32 -46.83 -20.64
N GLY A 104 29.78 -45.74 -20.01
CA GLY A 104 29.69 -44.38 -20.59
C GLY A 104 29.91 -43.25 -19.60
N ALA A 105 31.07 -42.59 -19.69
CA ALA A 105 31.48 -41.44 -18.87
C ALA A 105 30.71 -40.14 -19.21
N ALA A 106 30.65 -39.22 -18.24
CA ALA A 106 30.02 -37.89 -18.30
C ALA A 106 30.77 -36.90 -19.23
N PRO A 107 30.17 -35.73 -19.57
CA PRO A 107 30.30 -34.56 -18.67
C PRO A 107 29.07 -33.62 -18.60
N HIS A 108 29.21 -32.62 -17.72
CA HIS A 108 28.22 -31.69 -17.19
C HIS A 108 27.54 -30.74 -18.19
N GLY A 109 26.32 -30.29 -17.83
CA GLY A 109 25.72 -29.06 -18.36
C GLY A 109 24.19 -29.12 -18.43
N GLY A 110 23.50 -28.74 -17.36
CA GLY A 110 22.04 -28.62 -17.37
C GLY A 110 21.52 -28.23 -16.00
N THR A 111 21.46 -26.93 -15.74
CA THR A 111 20.76 -26.33 -14.61
C THR A 111 19.32 -26.83 -14.59
N ALA A 112 18.96 -27.62 -13.59
CA ALA A 112 17.57 -27.94 -13.31
C ALA A 112 16.84 -26.63 -12.95
N ALA A 113 15.74 -26.35 -13.65
CA ALA A 113 14.89 -25.21 -13.37
C ALA A 113 14.39 -25.27 -11.91
N PRO A 114 14.14 -24.12 -11.24
CA PRO A 114 13.81 -24.10 -9.82
C PRO A 114 12.43 -24.70 -9.56
N ALA A 115 12.20 -25.12 -8.32
CA ALA A 115 11.02 -25.86 -7.87
C ALA A 115 9.66 -25.15 -8.08
N TRP A 116 9.64 -23.85 -8.42
CA TRP A 116 8.41 -23.12 -8.76
C TRP A 116 7.85 -23.46 -10.15
N SER A 117 8.63 -24.13 -11.00
CA SER A 117 8.24 -24.49 -12.38
C SER A 117 7.22 -25.64 -12.51
N ARG A 118 6.69 -26.16 -11.38
CA ARG A 118 5.67 -27.23 -11.37
C ARG A 118 4.48 -26.92 -10.46
N VAL A 119 3.98 -25.70 -10.47
CA VAL A 119 2.60 -25.46 -10.02
C VAL A 119 1.66 -25.96 -11.13
N SER A 120 0.97 -27.06 -10.83
CA SER A 120 -0.08 -27.65 -11.65
C SER A 120 -1.22 -26.65 -11.88
N SER A 121 -1.43 -26.25 -13.14
CA SER A 121 -2.55 -25.42 -13.56
C SER A 121 -3.86 -26.20 -13.47
N SER A 122 -4.70 -25.84 -12.50
CA SER A 122 -6.10 -26.29 -12.46
C SER A 122 -7.01 -25.10 -12.17
N VAL A 123 -7.84 -24.79 -13.16
CA VAL A 123 -8.73 -23.61 -13.29
C VAL A 123 -7.93 -22.30 -13.34
N ASP A 124 -7.90 -21.64 -14.50
CA ASP A 124 -7.36 -20.28 -14.63
C ASP A 124 -7.96 -19.42 -13.52
N ASP A 125 -7.15 -19.03 -12.53
CA ASP A 125 -7.56 -18.06 -11.53
C ASP A 125 -7.69 -16.72 -12.25
N ARG A 126 -8.92 -16.43 -12.70
CA ARG A 126 -9.23 -15.22 -13.46
C ARG A 126 -9.24 -14.06 -12.48
N THR A 127 -8.06 -13.57 -12.13
CA THR A 127 -7.89 -12.50 -11.15
C THR A 127 -7.40 -11.24 -11.85
N ILE A 128 -8.05 -10.12 -11.53
CA ILE A 128 -7.60 -8.76 -11.84
C ILE A 128 -7.10 -8.15 -10.53
N ARG A 129 -5.82 -7.79 -10.52
CA ARG A 129 -5.21 -6.99 -9.45
C ARG A 129 -4.96 -5.60 -10.00
N VAL A 130 -5.22 -4.56 -9.23
CA VAL A 130 -4.93 -3.18 -9.62
C VAL A 130 -4.20 -2.45 -8.50
N PHE A 131 -3.06 -1.84 -8.81
CA PHE A 131 -2.34 -1.01 -7.85
C PHE A 131 -2.86 0.43 -7.91
N VAL A 132 -3.10 1.05 -6.77
CA VAL A 132 -3.55 2.45 -6.67
C VAL A 132 -2.46 3.32 -6.06
N SER A 133 -1.73 4.02 -6.92
CA SER A 133 -0.76 5.04 -6.54
C SER A 133 -1.44 6.39 -6.36
N SER A 134 -1.24 7.03 -5.21
CA SER A 134 -1.70 8.39 -4.96
C SER A 134 -0.95 9.01 -3.80
N THR A 135 -0.92 10.34 -3.75
CA THR A 135 -0.41 11.07 -2.61
C THR A 135 -1.34 10.94 -1.40
N PHE A 136 -0.77 10.77 -0.22
CA PHE A 136 -1.54 10.40 0.98
C PHE A 136 -2.48 11.50 1.48
N ARG A 137 -2.03 12.76 1.51
CA ARG A 137 -2.72 13.83 2.25
C ARG A 137 -3.82 14.53 1.45
N ASP A 138 -3.62 14.74 0.16
CA ASP A 138 -4.46 15.62 -0.64
C ASP A 138 -5.47 14.87 -1.50
N MET A 139 -5.47 13.54 -1.53
CA MET A 139 -6.39 12.71 -2.35
C MET A 139 -7.27 11.77 -1.52
N ALA A 140 -7.40 12.01 -0.22
CA ALA A 140 -8.18 11.14 0.68
C ALA A 140 -9.65 10.99 0.22
N ALA A 141 -10.30 12.09 -0.14
CA ALA A 141 -11.70 12.07 -0.59
C ALA A 141 -11.91 11.26 -1.87
N GLU A 142 -11.04 11.43 -2.87
CA GLU A 142 -11.10 10.65 -4.10
C GLU A 142 -10.87 9.16 -3.86
N ARG A 143 -9.92 8.81 -2.98
CA ARG A 143 -9.68 7.40 -2.59
C ARG A 143 -10.87 6.82 -1.84
N ASP A 144 -11.50 7.59 -0.96
CA ASP A 144 -12.71 7.14 -0.24
C ASP A 144 -13.87 6.86 -1.22
N VAL A 145 -14.00 7.66 -2.28
CA VAL A 145 -14.95 7.38 -3.37
C VAL A 145 -14.58 6.08 -4.12
N LEU A 146 -13.30 5.86 -4.40
CA LEU A 146 -12.84 4.63 -5.05
C LEU A 146 -13.21 3.40 -4.21
N VAL A 147 -12.85 3.39 -2.92
CA VAL A 147 -13.09 2.27 -2.00
C VAL A 147 -14.57 2.09 -1.66
N GLY A 148 -15.29 3.18 -1.40
CA GLY A 148 -16.67 3.13 -0.96
C GLY A 148 -17.69 2.90 -2.08
N GLN A 149 -17.36 3.32 -3.31
CA GLN A 149 -18.34 3.34 -4.41
C GLN A 149 -17.88 2.65 -5.69
N VAL A 150 -16.62 2.85 -6.11
CA VAL A 150 -16.15 2.37 -7.42
C VAL A 150 -15.74 0.89 -7.37
N PHE A 151 -14.79 0.54 -6.50
CA PHE A 151 -14.30 -0.84 -6.38
C PHE A 151 -15.38 -1.86 -5.99
N PRO A 152 -16.37 -1.56 -5.13
CA PRO A 152 -17.49 -2.47 -4.88
C PRO A 152 -18.29 -2.80 -6.14
N LYS A 153 -18.53 -1.80 -7.01
CA LYS A 153 -19.23 -2.00 -8.29
C LYS A 153 -18.38 -2.79 -9.27
N LEU A 154 -17.08 -2.50 -9.35
CA LEU A 154 -16.14 -3.28 -10.18
C LEU A 154 -16.07 -4.75 -9.73
N ARG A 155 -15.97 -5.00 -8.42
CA ARG A 155 -16.03 -6.36 -7.87
C ARG A 155 -17.31 -7.08 -8.27
N GLN A 156 -18.47 -6.42 -8.21
CA GLN A 156 -19.74 -7.02 -8.65
C GLN A 156 -19.69 -7.39 -10.14
N VAL A 157 -19.27 -6.46 -11.00
CA VAL A 157 -19.18 -6.68 -12.45
C VAL A 157 -18.18 -7.82 -12.78
N CYS A 158 -17.05 -7.89 -12.09
CA CYS A 158 -16.07 -8.96 -12.25
C CYS A 158 -16.63 -10.31 -11.76
N ALA A 159 -17.31 -10.32 -10.61
CA ALA A 159 -17.90 -11.54 -10.04
C ALA A 159 -18.96 -12.17 -10.95
N GLU A 160 -19.80 -11.36 -11.63
CA GLU A 160 -20.75 -11.82 -12.65
C GLU A 160 -20.09 -12.58 -13.81
N ARG A 161 -18.78 -12.39 -14.00
CA ARG A 161 -17.96 -13.01 -15.05
C ARG A 161 -17.00 -14.06 -14.52
N ALA A 162 -17.16 -14.47 -13.25
CA ALA A 162 -16.24 -15.34 -12.54
C ALA A 162 -14.80 -14.82 -12.57
N VAL A 163 -14.64 -13.50 -12.38
CA VAL A 163 -13.36 -12.82 -12.25
C VAL A 163 -13.24 -12.25 -10.84
N THR A 164 -12.15 -12.55 -10.15
CA THR A 164 -11.82 -11.92 -8.86
C THR A 164 -11.20 -10.56 -9.12
N PHE A 165 -11.69 -9.49 -8.48
CA PHE A 165 -11.08 -8.16 -8.56
C PHE A 165 -10.52 -7.78 -7.20
N THR A 166 -9.25 -7.40 -7.18
CA THR A 166 -8.52 -6.99 -5.97
C THR A 166 -7.83 -5.66 -6.22
N GLU A 167 -8.26 -4.62 -5.55
CA GLU A 167 -7.53 -3.37 -5.44
C GLU A 167 -6.42 -3.48 -4.38
N ILE A 168 -5.25 -2.94 -4.69
CA ILE A 168 -4.15 -2.75 -3.74
C ILE A 168 -3.99 -1.26 -3.49
N ASP A 169 -4.51 -0.85 -2.34
CA ASP A 169 -4.42 0.49 -1.79
C ASP A 169 -3.63 0.42 -0.48
N LEU A 170 -2.35 0.77 -0.53
CA LEU A 170 -1.45 0.67 0.61
C LEU A 170 -1.66 1.75 1.68
N ARG A 171 -2.64 2.65 1.51
CA ARG A 171 -3.07 3.57 2.58
C ARG A 171 -3.51 2.81 3.84
N TRP A 172 -4.10 1.64 3.66
CA TRP A 172 -4.73 0.87 4.74
C TRP A 172 -3.94 -0.37 5.17
N GLY A 173 -2.77 -0.61 4.54
CA GLY A 173 -2.01 -1.86 4.69
C GLY A 173 -0.60 -1.70 5.26
N LEU A 174 -0.11 -0.48 5.40
CA LEU A 174 1.22 -0.22 5.97
C LEU A 174 1.10 0.05 7.47
N THR A 175 1.89 -0.68 8.25
CA THR A 175 2.01 -0.50 9.69
C THR A 175 2.87 0.74 10.00
N ASP A 176 2.67 1.37 11.17
CA ASP A 176 3.51 2.51 11.60
C ASP A 176 5.00 2.11 11.65
N GLU A 177 5.30 0.85 12.02
CA GLU A 177 6.66 0.31 11.94
C GLU A 177 7.19 0.28 10.50
N GLN A 178 6.43 -0.20 9.52
CA GLN A 178 6.84 -0.22 8.11
C GLN A 178 7.04 1.18 7.51
N VAL A 179 6.26 2.16 7.98
CA VAL A 179 6.42 3.57 7.61
C VAL A 179 7.71 4.15 8.23
N ALA A 180 7.98 3.85 9.50
CA ALA A 180 9.15 4.32 10.23
C ALA A 180 10.47 3.63 9.79
N GLU A 181 10.41 2.34 9.43
CA GLU A 181 11.55 1.53 9.00
C GLU A 181 11.93 1.75 7.52
N GLY A 182 11.15 2.55 6.79
CA GLY A 182 11.42 2.89 5.39
C GLY A 182 11.10 1.74 4.41
N GLU A 183 10.36 0.73 4.84
CA GLU A 183 9.93 -0.41 4.02
C GLU A 183 8.76 -0.09 3.09
N VAL A 184 8.18 1.10 3.19
CA VAL A 184 7.10 1.55 2.30
C VAL A 184 7.46 1.36 0.83
N LEU A 185 8.67 1.76 0.43
CA LEU A 185 9.08 1.70 -0.96
C LEU A 185 9.25 0.26 -1.47
N SER A 186 9.82 -0.66 -0.68
CA SER A 186 9.94 -2.08 -1.08
C SER A 186 8.58 -2.70 -1.29
N ILE A 187 7.66 -2.49 -0.35
CA ILE A 187 6.30 -3.03 -0.41
C ILE A 187 5.57 -2.48 -1.63
N CYS A 188 5.66 -1.17 -1.89
CA CYS A 188 5.06 -0.56 -3.08
C CYS A 188 5.59 -1.19 -4.37
N LEU A 189 6.91 -1.34 -4.52
CA LEU A 189 7.51 -1.91 -5.73
C LEU A 189 7.08 -3.37 -5.95
N GLU A 190 7.05 -4.17 -4.88
CA GLU A 190 6.60 -5.56 -4.96
C GLU A 190 5.11 -5.66 -5.34
N GLU A 191 4.24 -4.87 -4.69
CA GLU A 191 2.81 -4.89 -5.00
C GLU A 191 2.50 -4.36 -6.40
N ILE A 192 3.23 -3.35 -6.88
CA ILE A 192 3.13 -2.91 -8.27
C ILE A 192 3.45 -4.06 -9.22
N TRP A 193 4.54 -4.81 -8.97
CA TRP A 193 4.90 -5.95 -9.79
C TRP A 193 3.79 -7.02 -9.81
N ARG A 194 3.20 -7.32 -8.64
CA ARG A 194 2.08 -8.27 -8.48
C ARG A 194 0.77 -7.81 -9.14
N CYS A 195 0.56 -6.51 -9.27
CA CYS A 195 -0.65 -5.94 -9.86
C CYS A 195 -0.61 -5.78 -11.38
N ARG A 196 0.54 -6.04 -12.01
CA ARG A 196 0.64 -5.94 -13.46
C ARG A 196 -0.40 -6.85 -14.14
N PRO A 197 -1.07 -6.36 -15.20
CA PRO A 197 -0.73 -5.13 -15.90
C PRO A 197 -1.46 -3.88 -15.40
N TYR A 198 -2.32 -3.90 -14.37
CA TYR A 198 -3.18 -2.75 -14.07
C TYR A 198 -2.62 -1.78 -13.02
N PHE A 199 -2.66 -0.50 -13.35
CA PHE A 199 -2.21 0.59 -12.48
C PHE A 199 -3.19 1.76 -12.55
N ILE A 200 -3.51 2.36 -11.40
CA ILE A 200 -4.27 3.60 -11.30
C ILE A 200 -3.40 4.63 -10.59
N GLY A 201 -3.11 5.74 -11.26
CA GLY A 201 -2.47 6.91 -10.66
C GLY A 201 -3.49 8.00 -10.38
N VAL A 202 -3.55 8.49 -9.15
CA VAL A 202 -4.44 9.59 -8.76
C VAL A 202 -3.59 10.72 -8.17
N LEU A 203 -3.48 11.85 -8.87
CA LEU A 203 -2.58 12.94 -8.48
C LEU A 203 -3.33 14.25 -8.24
N GLY A 204 -3.06 14.85 -7.09
CA GLY A 204 -3.58 16.16 -6.70
C GLY A 204 -2.54 17.26 -6.87
N GLU A 205 -2.43 18.13 -5.88
CA GLU A 205 -1.57 19.31 -5.89
C GLU A 205 -0.35 19.16 -4.97
N ARG A 206 -0.11 17.95 -4.46
CA ARG A 206 1.12 17.58 -3.73
C ARG A 206 1.97 16.61 -4.53
N TYR A 207 3.28 16.73 -4.35
CA TYR A 207 4.27 15.89 -5.01
C TYR A 207 4.48 14.54 -4.31
N GLY A 208 4.12 14.46 -3.03
CA GLY A 208 4.31 13.29 -2.18
C GLY A 208 5.57 13.37 -1.33
N TRP A 209 5.76 12.34 -0.50
CA TRP A 209 6.90 12.23 0.40
C TRP A 209 8.13 11.70 -0.33
N VAL A 210 9.29 12.30 -0.05
CA VAL A 210 10.59 11.90 -0.60
C VAL A 210 11.34 11.11 0.47
N PRO A 211 11.67 9.83 0.23
CA PRO A 211 12.45 9.04 1.17
C PRO A 211 13.87 9.61 1.26
N ARG A 212 14.31 9.88 2.50
CA ARG A 212 15.67 10.39 2.77
C ARG A 212 16.72 9.34 2.42
N GLU A 213 16.41 8.08 2.70
CA GLU A 213 17.27 6.94 2.46
C GLU A 213 16.47 5.83 1.77
N ILE A 214 17.17 5.04 0.96
CA ILE A 214 16.65 3.82 0.36
C ILE A 214 17.56 2.72 0.88
N THR A 215 16.97 1.65 1.41
CA THR A 215 17.73 0.57 2.06
C THR A 215 18.63 -0.15 1.05
N PRO A 216 19.85 -0.60 1.45
CA PRO A 216 20.76 -1.31 0.56
C PRO A 216 20.09 -2.51 -0.14
N GLU A 217 19.26 -3.25 0.59
CA GLU A 217 18.52 -4.41 0.06
C GLU A 217 17.61 -4.04 -1.12
N VAL A 218 16.88 -2.92 -1.04
CA VAL A 218 16.05 -2.44 -2.15
C VAL A 218 16.90 -2.04 -3.36
N LEU A 219 18.06 -1.43 -3.11
CA LEU A 219 18.96 -0.97 -4.17
C LEU A 219 19.68 -2.12 -4.89
N GLU A 220 19.95 -3.22 -4.19
CA GLU A 220 20.48 -4.45 -4.80
C GLU A 220 19.52 -5.02 -5.85
N HIS A 221 18.20 -4.94 -5.61
CA HIS A 221 17.17 -5.40 -6.53
C HIS A 221 16.74 -4.34 -7.56
N HIS A 222 16.96 -3.07 -7.24
CA HIS A 222 16.49 -1.92 -8.03
C HIS A 222 17.56 -0.82 -8.15
N GLU A 223 18.66 -1.14 -8.84
CA GLU A 223 19.83 -0.25 -8.99
C GLU A 223 19.47 1.14 -9.54
N TRP A 224 18.45 1.25 -10.39
CA TRP A 224 17.97 2.52 -10.96
C TRP A 224 17.55 3.53 -9.89
N LEU A 225 17.17 3.10 -8.68
CA LEU A 225 16.83 3.98 -7.56
C LEU A 225 18.02 4.79 -7.02
N LEU A 226 19.26 4.42 -7.37
CA LEU A 226 20.47 5.16 -6.97
C LEU A 226 20.41 6.62 -7.38
N SER A 227 19.90 6.93 -8.58
CA SER A 227 19.78 8.31 -9.09
C SER A 227 18.65 9.11 -8.44
N HIS A 228 17.78 8.47 -7.65
CA HIS A 228 16.56 9.06 -7.11
C HIS A 228 16.60 9.29 -5.59
N ARG A 229 17.66 8.84 -4.91
CA ARG A 229 17.81 8.95 -3.45
C ARG A 229 17.69 10.40 -2.98
N GLY A 230 16.75 10.66 -2.07
CA GLY A 230 16.55 11.99 -1.47
C GLY A 230 15.99 13.05 -2.42
N THR A 231 15.63 12.72 -3.67
CA THR A 231 15.18 13.70 -4.67
C THR A 231 13.83 13.40 -5.28
N THR A 232 13.34 12.16 -5.18
CA THR A 232 12.15 11.68 -5.90
C THR A 232 11.12 11.14 -4.93
N SER A 233 9.86 11.55 -5.08
CA SER A 233 8.81 11.08 -4.17
C SER A 233 8.50 9.61 -4.40
N VAL A 234 8.01 8.92 -3.36
CA VAL A 234 7.55 7.52 -3.49
C VAL A 234 6.52 7.40 -4.61
N THR A 235 5.56 8.33 -4.68
CA THR A 235 4.54 8.35 -5.75
C THR A 235 5.16 8.46 -7.15
N GLU A 236 6.17 9.32 -7.36
CA GLU A 236 6.88 9.35 -8.65
C GLU A 236 7.64 8.05 -8.91
N LEU A 237 8.29 7.45 -7.90
CA LEU A 237 8.97 6.17 -8.04
C LEU A 237 8.01 5.02 -8.40
N GLU A 238 6.82 4.99 -7.80
CA GLU A 238 5.74 4.07 -8.13
C GLU A 238 5.30 4.22 -9.59
N ILE A 239 5.13 5.45 -10.06
CA ILE A 239 4.72 5.74 -11.44
C ILE A 239 5.84 5.40 -12.43
N LEU A 240 7.09 5.73 -12.11
CA LEU A 240 8.25 5.37 -12.93
C LEU A 240 8.37 3.85 -13.07
N TYR A 241 8.34 3.11 -11.96
CA TYR A 241 8.48 1.65 -11.96
C TYR A 241 7.25 0.93 -12.53
N GLY A 242 6.08 1.42 -12.17
CA GLY A 242 4.80 0.82 -12.50
C GLY A 242 4.36 1.11 -13.92
N VAL A 243 4.76 2.24 -14.51
CA VAL A 243 4.26 2.68 -15.81
C VAL A 243 5.37 3.22 -16.71
N LEU A 244 6.03 4.33 -16.37
CA LEU A 244 6.82 5.10 -17.34
C LEU A 244 8.08 4.38 -17.83
N ASN A 245 8.67 3.50 -17.00
CA ASN A 245 9.81 2.66 -17.38
C ASN A 245 9.38 1.32 -17.98
N ASN A 246 8.08 1.08 -18.19
CA ASN A 246 7.55 -0.17 -18.74
C ASN A 246 6.55 0.08 -19.89
N PRO A 247 6.99 0.00 -21.16
CA PRO A 247 6.13 0.24 -22.32
C PRO A 247 4.89 -0.66 -22.40
N GLU A 248 4.89 -1.84 -21.78
CA GLU A 248 3.74 -2.75 -21.77
C GLU A 248 2.52 -2.18 -21.03
N MET A 249 2.71 -1.13 -20.24
CA MET A 249 1.68 -0.53 -19.39
C MET A 249 0.81 0.51 -20.10
N GLU A 250 1.14 0.89 -21.35
CA GLU A 250 0.48 1.97 -22.10
C GLU A 250 -1.05 1.86 -22.13
N ASN A 251 -1.59 0.63 -22.20
CA ASN A 251 -3.03 0.37 -22.26
C ASN A 251 -3.63 -0.19 -20.96
N HIS A 252 -2.84 -0.23 -19.89
CA HIS A 252 -3.24 -0.81 -18.61
C HIS A 252 -3.04 0.13 -17.42
N ALA A 253 -2.50 1.33 -17.66
CA ALA A 253 -2.40 2.39 -16.67
C ALA A 253 -3.45 3.49 -16.91
N PHE A 254 -4.13 3.91 -15.85
CA PHE A 254 -5.12 4.99 -15.90
C PHE A 254 -4.75 6.10 -14.91
N PHE A 255 -4.62 7.33 -15.41
CA PHE A 255 -4.28 8.49 -14.60
C PHE A 255 -5.45 9.46 -14.45
N TYR A 256 -5.70 9.87 -13.22
CA TYR A 256 -6.73 10.85 -12.85
C TYR A 256 -6.05 12.00 -12.13
N LEU A 257 -5.93 13.12 -12.84
CA LEU A 257 -5.26 14.32 -12.36
C LEU A 257 -6.32 15.32 -11.92
N ARG A 258 -6.24 15.79 -10.67
CA ARG A 258 -7.12 16.86 -10.20
C ARG A 258 -6.82 18.13 -10.99
N ASP A 259 -7.89 18.78 -11.45
CA ASP A 259 -7.80 20.14 -11.98
C ASP A 259 -7.48 21.11 -10.82
N PRO A 260 -6.36 21.86 -10.86
CA PRO A 260 -6.02 22.82 -9.83
C PRO A 260 -7.12 23.85 -9.54
N ALA A 261 -7.98 24.17 -10.52
CA ALA A 261 -9.13 25.07 -10.33
C ALA A 261 -10.15 24.52 -9.34
N TYR A 262 -10.19 23.21 -9.09
CA TYR A 262 -11.05 22.60 -8.07
C TYR A 262 -10.79 23.20 -6.68
N LEU A 263 -9.53 23.40 -6.30
CA LEU A 263 -9.17 23.94 -4.97
C LEU A 263 -9.67 25.37 -4.76
N SER A 264 -9.92 26.14 -5.83
CA SER A 264 -10.48 27.48 -5.71
C SER A 264 -12.02 27.50 -5.73
N SER A 265 -12.66 26.42 -6.18
CA SER A 265 -14.10 26.32 -6.40
C SER A 265 -14.94 26.19 -5.13
N ASP A 266 -16.20 26.62 -5.18
CA ASP A 266 -17.16 26.42 -4.08
C ASP A 266 -17.45 24.94 -3.82
N ARG A 267 -17.25 24.09 -4.84
CA ARG A 267 -17.44 22.64 -4.75
C ARG A 267 -16.48 21.97 -3.77
N PHE A 268 -15.25 22.48 -3.64
CA PHE A 268 -14.25 21.95 -2.71
C PHE A 268 -14.80 21.79 -1.28
N LEU A 269 -15.49 22.82 -0.76
CA LEU A 269 -16.03 22.80 0.60
C LEU A 269 -17.16 21.79 0.78
N ALA A 270 -17.95 21.59 -0.28
CA ALA A 270 -19.04 20.62 -0.27
C ALA A 270 -18.51 19.18 -0.28
N ASP A 271 -17.43 18.93 -1.03
CA ASP A 271 -16.89 17.60 -1.25
C ASP A 271 -15.96 17.13 -0.11
N THR A 272 -15.26 18.03 0.59
CA THR A 272 -14.30 17.64 1.65
C THR A 272 -14.81 17.87 3.08
N ALA A 273 -15.95 18.56 3.27
CA ALA A 273 -16.40 19.04 4.57
C ALA A 273 -15.37 19.91 5.35
N ASP A 274 -14.28 20.32 4.69
CA ASP A 274 -13.22 21.13 5.26
C ASP A 274 -13.51 22.63 5.15
N ARG A 275 -12.71 23.43 5.87
CA ARG A 275 -12.78 24.88 5.79
C ARG A 275 -11.98 25.39 4.60
N VAL A 276 -12.31 26.59 4.12
CA VAL A 276 -11.51 27.30 3.09
C VAL A 276 -10.04 27.43 3.49
N THR A 277 -9.78 27.58 4.79
CA THR A 277 -8.43 27.65 5.35
C THR A 277 -7.62 26.39 5.13
N ASP A 278 -8.28 25.24 4.93
CA ASP A 278 -7.63 23.93 4.84
C ASP A 278 -7.17 23.65 3.42
N ARG A 279 -7.56 24.46 2.42
CA ARG A 279 -7.05 24.43 1.04
C ARG A 279 -5.52 24.48 0.98
N VAL A 280 -4.88 25.15 1.94
CA VAL A 280 -3.41 25.21 2.02
C VAL A 280 -2.76 23.86 2.32
N LEU A 281 -3.50 22.93 2.92
CA LEU A 281 -3.03 21.57 3.21
C LEU A 281 -2.94 20.70 1.95
N PHE A 282 -3.74 21.04 0.93
CA PHE A 282 -3.77 20.36 -0.37
C PHE A 282 -2.68 20.87 -1.32
N ALA A 283 -2.18 22.08 -1.10
CA ALA A 283 -1.14 22.67 -1.93
C ALA A 283 0.26 22.18 -1.55
N GLU A 284 1.13 22.01 -2.54
CA GLU A 284 2.55 21.78 -2.31
C GLU A 284 3.24 23.07 -1.80
N ALA A 285 3.51 23.13 -0.50
CA ALA A 285 4.13 24.26 0.18
C ALA A 285 5.16 23.80 1.22
N ALA A 286 6.00 24.76 1.66
CA ALA A 286 6.92 24.54 2.76
C ALA A 286 6.13 24.35 4.06
N THR A 287 6.39 23.26 4.77
CA THR A 287 5.78 22.99 6.07
C THR A 287 6.49 23.76 7.17
N ALA A 288 5.82 24.00 8.30
CA ALA A 288 6.42 24.65 9.46
C ALA A 288 7.68 23.91 9.95
N ALA A 289 7.65 22.58 9.97
CA ALA A 289 8.78 21.74 10.35
C ALA A 289 9.99 21.90 9.40
N GLU A 290 9.75 22.02 8.10
CA GLU A 290 10.82 22.29 7.12
C GLU A 290 11.41 23.69 7.32
N ILE A 291 10.56 24.69 7.54
CA ILE A 291 11.00 26.07 7.78
C ILE A 291 11.85 26.15 9.05
N GLU A 292 11.48 25.43 10.11
CA GLU A 292 12.26 25.35 11.35
C GLU A 292 13.60 24.64 11.13
N ALA A 293 13.62 23.55 10.35
CA ALA A 293 14.80 22.74 10.14
C ALA A 293 15.87 23.39 9.24
N VAL A 294 15.45 24.06 8.15
CA VAL A 294 16.37 24.58 7.11
C VAL A 294 16.22 26.07 6.82
N GLY A 295 15.27 26.74 7.47
CA GLY A 295 14.95 28.15 7.23
C GLY A 295 13.94 28.35 6.10
N ALA A 296 13.21 29.47 6.16
CA ALA A 296 12.09 29.77 5.27
C ALA A 296 12.47 29.80 3.78
N GLU A 297 13.64 30.36 3.45
CA GLU A 297 14.12 30.49 2.07
C GLU A 297 14.39 29.10 1.45
N GLN A 298 15.16 28.25 2.14
CA GLN A 298 15.49 26.90 1.66
C GLN A 298 14.26 26.01 1.58
N ALA A 299 13.39 26.05 2.59
CA ALA A 299 12.14 25.29 2.59
C ALA A 299 11.22 25.71 1.43
N THR A 300 11.12 27.00 1.14
CA THR A 300 10.33 27.53 0.02
C THR A 300 10.90 27.10 -1.33
N ALA A 301 12.23 27.13 -1.49
CA ALA A 301 12.91 26.66 -2.70
C ALA A 301 12.72 25.14 -2.92
N ALA A 302 12.77 24.35 -1.84
CA ALA A 302 12.49 22.92 -1.89
C ALA A 302 11.04 22.65 -2.32
N ALA A 303 10.06 23.34 -1.74
CA ALA A 303 8.66 23.23 -2.15
C ALA A 303 8.42 23.66 -3.61
N ALA A 304 9.12 24.70 -4.10
CA ALA A 304 9.08 25.10 -5.50
C ALA A 304 9.64 24.01 -6.44
N THR A 305 10.71 23.33 -6.02
CA THR A 305 11.26 22.18 -6.74
C THR A 305 10.24 21.05 -6.82
N ARG A 306 9.58 20.71 -5.70
CA ARG A 306 8.52 19.69 -5.66
C ARG A 306 7.35 20.03 -6.58
N ARG A 307 6.90 21.29 -6.60
CA ARG A 307 5.86 21.76 -7.54
C ARG A 307 6.24 21.57 -8.99
N ARG A 308 7.49 21.89 -9.36
CA ARG A 308 7.97 21.69 -10.73
C ARG A 308 7.98 20.20 -11.10
N LYS A 309 8.53 19.34 -10.23
CA LYS A 309 8.53 17.88 -10.46
C LYS A 309 7.11 17.31 -10.59
N LEU A 310 6.17 17.76 -9.76
CA LEU A 310 4.77 17.36 -9.89
C LEU A 310 4.18 17.78 -11.24
N THR A 311 4.51 18.98 -11.72
CA THR A 311 4.05 19.45 -13.03
C THR A 311 4.62 18.58 -14.14
N GLU A 312 5.94 18.33 -14.11
CA GLU A 312 6.62 17.45 -15.07
C GLU A 312 6.06 16.01 -15.05
N LEU A 313 5.66 15.50 -13.88
CA LEU A 313 5.06 14.17 -13.74
C LEU A 313 3.63 14.08 -14.30
N LYS A 314 2.91 15.20 -14.38
CA LYS A 314 1.55 15.29 -14.92
C LYS A 314 1.51 15.46 -16.44
N GLU A 315 2.63 15.82 -17.07
CA GLU A 315 2.80 16.02 -18.52
C GLU A 315 3.18 14.72 -19.25
#